data_AF-A0AAW3P7K0-F1
#
_entry.id   AF-A0AAW3P7K0-F1
#
_cell.length_a   1.000
_cell.length_b   1.000
_cell.length_c   1.000
_cell.angle_alpha   90.00
_cell.angle_beta   90.00
_cell.angle_gamma   90.00
#
_symmetry.space_group_name_H-M   'P 1'
#
loop_
_entity.id
_entity.type
_entity.pdbx_description
1 polymer ?
#
loop_
_entity_poly.entity_id
_entity_poly.type
_entity_poly.pdbx_seq_one_letter_code
_entity_poly.pdbx_strand_id
1 'polypeptide(L)'
;MSGRRKVARIAGLVRSREAEIDRLTADLARQEAIRQRIQNNLRTMQQLFDEAGRTNPAAFALLSQNRSGYRQLLLDAMTQHRAALRAHEENMQVSRQLLTARAVRCEVWRREFRRRIRQVEIDEGRGEQRAQDELATQAWRRSAA
;
A
#
# COMPACT_ATOMS: atom_id res chain seq x y z
N MET A 1 33.34 3.43 -12.35
CA MET A 1 32.35 4.02 -11.42
C MET A 1 32.64 3.54 -10.00
N SER A 2 32.99 4.45 -9.09
CA SER A 2 33.29 4.13 -7.67
C SER A 2 32.15 3.35 -7.00
N GLY A 3 32.48 2.37 -6.15
CA GLY A 3 31.54 1.53 -5.41
C GLY A 3 30.51 2.34 -4.62
N ARG A 4 30.95 3.43 -3.98
CA ARG A 4 30.09 4.39 -3.26
C ARG A 4 29.02 5.02 -4.16
N ARG A 5 29.34 5.37 -5.41
CA ARG A 5 28.35 5.94 -6.36
C ARG A 5 27.27 4.92 -6.75
N LYS A 6 27.62 3.63 -6.85
CA LYS A 6 26.64 2.56 -7.12
C LYS A 6 25.71 2.35 -5.91
N VAL A 7 26.26 2.34 -4.70
CA VAL A 7 25.50 2.26 -3.44
C VAL A 7 24.51 3.42 -3.33
N ALA A 8 24.95 4.66 -3.57
CA ALA A 8 24.08 5.83 -3.53
C ALA A 8 22.91 5.78 -4.52
N ARG A 9 23.14 5.27 -5.74
CA ARG A 9 22.08 5.07 -6.74
C ARG A 9 21.04 4.03 -6.28
N ILE A 10 21.48 2.89 -5.77
CA ILE A 10 20.57 1.85 -5.27
C ILE A 10 19.79 2.39 -4.06
N ALA A 11 20.43 3.14 -3.16
CA ALA A 11 19.75 3.79 -2.04
C ALA A 11 18.62 4.72 -2.51
N GLY A 12 18.89 5.53 -3.54
CA GLY A 12 17.87 6.41 -4.14
C GLY A 12 16.70 5.62 -4.73
N LEU A 13 16.98 4.51 -5.42
CA LEU A 13 15.95 3.62 -5.95
C LEU A 13 15.11 3.00 -4.83
N VAL A 14 15.73 2.49 -3.77
CA VAL A 14 15.00 1.93 -2.61
C VAL A 14 14.06 2.97 -2.02
N ARG A 15 14.56 4.17 -1.71
CA ARG A 15 13.72 5.26 -1.16
C ARG A 15 12.55 5.62 -2.06
N SER A 16 12.79 5.70 -3.37
CA SER A 16 11.72 5.99 -4.33
C SER A 16 10.63 4.90 -4.35
N ARG A 17 11.02 3.63 -4.16
CA ARG A 17 10.07 2.51 -4.12
C ARG A 17 9.32 2.44 -2.80
N GLU A 18 9.96 2.79 -1.70
CA GLU A 18 9.32 2.93 -0.39
C GLU A 18 8.24 4.00 -0.42
N ALA A 19 8.55 5.18 -0.98
CA ALA A 19 7.57 6.24 -1.14
C ALA A 19 6.40 5.83 -2.06
N GLU A 20 6.63 4.98 -3.07
CA GLU A 20 5.57 4.42 -3.92
C GLU A 20 4.66 3.46 -3.12
N ILE A 21 5.25 2.63 -2.26
CA ILE A 21 4.53 1.71 -1.35
C ILE A 21 3.69 2.50 -0.35
N ASP A 22 4.24 3.56 0.24
CA ASP A 22 3.52 4.41 1.21
C ASP A 22 2.29 5.07 0.56
N ARG A 23 2.45 5.57 -0.67
CA ARG A 23 1.34 6.13 -1.46
C ARG A 23 0.26 5.08 -1.72
N LEU A 24 0.63 3.90 -2.23
CA LEU A 24 -0.33 2.82 -2.49
C LEU A 24 -1.05 2.36 -1.21
N THR A 25 -0.35 2.36 -0.08
CA THR A 25 -0.93 2.03 1.22
C THR A 25 -1.95 3.08 1.66
N ALA A 26 -1.64 4.37 1.50
CA ALA A 26 -2.57 5.46 1.76
C ALA A 26 -3.79 5.41 0.82
N ASP A 27 -3.59 5.04 -0.45
CA ASP A 27 -4.67 4.91 -1.43
C ASP A 27 -5.63 3.79 -1.04
N LEU A 28 -5.11 2.63 -0.62
CA LEU A 28 -5.90 1.51 -0.11
C LEU A 28 -6.69 1.88 1.15
N ALA A 29 -6.10 2.66 2.06
CA ALA A 29 -6.81 3.17 3.23
C ALA A 29 -7.99 4.07 2.83
N ARG A 30 -7.83 4.92 1.81
CA ARG A 30 -8.93 5.74 1.27
C ARG A 30 -10.00 4.88 0.62
N GLN A 31 -9.62 3.85 -0.14
CA GLN A 31 -10.58 2.91 -0.73
C GLN A 31 -11.37 2.15 0.36
N GLU A 32 -10.72 1.77 1.46
CA GLU A 32 -11.37 1.12 2.60
C GLU A 32 -12.40 2.03 3.27
N ALA A 33 -12.10 3.33 3.43
CA ALA A 33 -13.08 4.30 3.95
C ALA A 33 -14.32 4.41 3.03
N ILE A 34 -14.12 4.40 1.71
CA ILE A 34 -15.22 4.39 0.74
C ILE A 34 -16.05 3.11 0.87
N ARG A 35 -15.40 1.94 0.98
CA ARG A 35 -16.06 0.64 1.17
C ARG A 35 -16.97 0.66 2.40
N GLN A 36 -16.46 1.16 3.54
CA GLN A 36 -17.21 1.29 4.78
C GLN A 36 -18.39 2.25 4.63
N ARG A 37 -18.21 3.38 3.94
CA ARG A 37 -19.31 4.33 3.66
C ARG A 37 -20.42 3.67 2.85
N ILE A 38 -20.10 2.94 1.79
CA ILE A 38 -21.11 2.25 0.97
C ILE A 38 -21.86 1.20 1.79
N GLN A 39 -21.14 0.44 2.64
CA GLN A 39 -21.76 -0.56 3.53
C GLN A 39 -22.70 0.07 4.56
N ASN A 40 -22.31 1.21 5.14
CA ASN A 40 -23.16 1.95 6.07
C ASN A 40 -24.43 2.46 5.37
N ASN A 41 -24.29 3.04 4.17
CA ASN A 41 -25.44 3.49 3.37
C ASN A 41 -26.39 2.33 3.05
N LEU A 42 -25.86 1.17 2.64
CA LEU A 42 -26.66 -0.03 2.39
C LEU A 42 -27.43 -0.49 3.63
N ARG A 43 -26.80 -0.44 4.81
CA ARG A 43 -27.46 -0.75 6.08
C ARG A 43 -28.61 0.21 6.37
N THR A 44 -28.38 1.51 6.19
CA THR A 44 -29.43 2.53 6.38
C THR A 44 -30.57 2.34 5.38
N MET A 45 -30.28 2.08 4.11
CA MET A 45 -31.32 1.81 3.10
C MET A 45 -32.13 0.56 3.43
N GLN A 46 -31.48 -0.50 3.94
CA GLN A 46 -32.17 -1.70 4.40
C GLN A 46 -33.13 -1.38 5.56
N GLN A 47 -32.69 -0.59 6.54
CA GLN A 47 -33.53 -0.16 7.67
C GLN A 47 -34.77 0.62 7.18
N LEU A 48 -34.56 1.60 6.30
CA LEU A 48 -35.65 2.38 5.71
C LEU A 48 -36.62 1.51 4.90
N PHE A 49 -36.08 0.52 4.17
CA PHE A 49 -36.90 -0.44 3.44
C PHE A 49 -37.76 -1.26 4.41
N ASP A 50 -37.18 -1.81 5.47
CA ASP A 50 -37.87 -2.63 6.45
C ASP A 50 -38.95 -1.82 7.20
N GLU A 51 -38.65 -0.57 7.58
CA GLU A 51 -39.59 0.37 8.19
C GLU A 51 -40.77 0.68 7.28
N ALA A 52 -40.52 0.96 5.99
CA ALA A 52 -41.57 1.21 5.01
C ALA A 52 -42.48 -0.02 4.78
N GLY A 53 -42.01 -1.22 5.14
CA GLY A 53 -42.77 -2.47 5.07
C GLY A 53 -43.66 -2.75 6.28
N ARG A 54 -43.49 -2.03 7.39
CA ARG A 54 -44.33 -2.18 8.58
C ARG A 54 -45.65 -1.44 8.36
N THR A 55 -46.66 -2.14 7.87
CA THR A 55 -47.98 -1.58 7.57
C THR A 55 -48.83 -1.39 8.82
N ASN A 56 -49.57 -0.27 8.87
CA ASN A 56 -50.73 -0.13 9.74
C ASN A 56 -51.96 -0.55 8.90
N PRO A 57 -52.76 -1.54 9.33
CA PRO A 57 -53.92 -2.02 8.57
C PRO A 57 -54.99 -0.95 8.29
N ALA A 58 -54.96 0.20 8.98
CA ALA A 58 -55.86 1.33 8.76
C ALA A 58 -55.39 2.35 7.69
N ALA A 59 -54.32 2.08 6.94
CA ALA A 59 -53.76 3.05 6.00
C ALA A 59 -54.59 3.20 4.71
N PHE A 60 -54.92 4.45 4.34
CA PHE A 60 -55.58 4.80 3.08
C PHE A 60 -54.81 4.32 1.83
N ALA A 61 -55.54 3.99 0.76
CA ALA A 61 -54.99 3.41 -0.47
C ALA A 61 -53.83 4.23 -1.10
N LEU A 62 -53.93 5.57 -1.10
CA LEU A 62 -52.87 6.46 -1.60
C LEU A 62 -51.55 6.35 -0.81
N LEU A 63 -51.64 6.16 0.51
CA LEU A 63 -50.46 5.94 1.37
C LEU A 63 -49.81 4.59 1.08
N SER A 64 -50.60 3.57 0.76
CA SER A 64 -50.11 2.26 0.34
C SER A 64 -49.31 2.34 -0.97
N GLN A 65 -49.84 3.07 -1.96
CA GLN A 65 -49.18 3.27 -3.26
C GLN A 65 -47.88 4.08 -3.15
N ASN A 66 -47.84 5.14 -2.34
CA ASN A 66 -46.61 5.89 -2.11
C ASN A 66 -45.54 5.04 -1.42
N ARG A 67 -45.92 4.18 -0.47
CA ARG A 67 -44.99 3.27 0.22
C ARG A 67 -44.44 2.20 -0.70
N SER A 68 -45.26 1.61 -1.57
CA SER A 68 -44.78 0.61 -2.53
C SER A 68 -43.80 1.24 -3.54
N GLY A 69 -44.11 2.43 -4.05
CA GLY A 69 -43.20 3.19 -4.92
C GLY A 69 -41.88 3.52 -4.23
N TYR A 70 -41.92 4.02 -2.99
CA TYR A 70 -40.72 4.29 -2.20
C TYR A 70 -39.88 3.03 -1.95
N ARG A 71 -40.50 1.90 -1.61
CA ARG A 71 -39.82 0.62 -1.41
C ARG A 71 -39.17 0.12 -2.70
N GLN A 72 -39.82 0.29 -3.84
CA GLN A 72 -39.24 -0.09 -5.14
C GLN A 72 -38.02 0.76 -5.47
N LEU A 73 -38.09 2.08 -5.27
CA LEU A 73 -36.94 2.97 -5.42
C LEU A 73 -35.76 2.59 -4.50
N LEU A 74 -36.05 2.22 -3.24
CA LEU A 74 -35.03 1.74 -2.30
C LEU A 74 -34.39 0.42 -2.78
N LEU A 75 -35.18 -0.52 -3.30
CA LEU A 75 -34.64 -1.78 -3.83
C LEU A 75 -33.71 -1.54 -5.03
N ASP A 76 -34.10 -0.65 -5.94
CA ASP A 76 -33.28 -0.30 -7.10
C ASP A 76 -31.98 0.38 -6.66
N ALA A 77 -32.06 1.35 -5.75
CA ALA A 77 -30.89 2.04 -5.19
C ALA A 77 -29.94 1.06 -4.46
N MET A 78 -30.48 0.16 -3.64
CA MET A 78 -29.69 -0.86 -2.95
C MET A 78 -29.01 -1.82 -3.94
N THR A 79 -29.68 -2.18 -5.02
CA THR A 79 -29.11 -3.03 -6.07
C THR A 79 -27.93 -2.34 -6.76
N GLN A 80 -28.07 -1.06 -7.09
CA GLN A 80 -26.98 -0.25 -7.64
C GLN A 80 -25.82 -0.11 -6.66
N HIS A 81 -26.08 0.17 -5.38
CA HIS A 81 -25.04 0.26 -4.36
C HIS A 81 -24.30 -1.06 -4.13
N ARG A 82 -24.99 -2.21 -4.20
CA ARG A 82 -24.36 -3.54 -4.12
C ARG A 82 -23.46 -3.81 -5.32
N ALA A 83 -23.90 -3.45 -6.53
CA ALA A 83 -23.08 -3.58 -7.73
C ALA A 83 -21.83 -2.69 -7.66
N ALA A 84 -22.00 -1.43 -7.24
CA ALA A 84 -20.88 -0.51 -7.04
C ALA A 84 -19.91 -0.99 -5.95
N LEU A 85 -20.41 -1.57 -4.85
CA LEU A 85 -19.58 -2.15 -3.80
C LEU A 85 -18.72 -3.30 -4.35
N ARG A 86 -19.30 -4.22 -5.13
CA ARG A 86 -18.57 -5.34 -5.73
C ARG A 86 -17.46 -4.85 -6.66
N ALA A 87 -17.78 -3.94 -7.57
CA ALA A 87 -16.79 -3.36 -8.48
C ALA A 87 -15.66 -2.63 -7.73
N HIS A 88 -16.01 -1.93 -6.64
CA HIS A 88 -15.03 -1.26 -5.78
C HIS A 88 -14.12 -2.27 -5.06
N GLU A 89 -14.70 -3.35 -4.52
CA GLU A 89 -13.94 -4.42 -3.85
C GLU A 89 -13.01 -5.17 -4.81
N GLU A 90 -13.43 -5.41 -6.06
CA GLU A 90 -12.58 -5.97 -7.11
C GLU A 90 -11.37 -5.05 -7.40
N ASN A 91 -11.60 -3.75 -7.55
CA ASN A 91 -10.52 -2.78 -7.74
C ASN A 91 -9.57 -2.73 -6.53
N MET A 92 -10.10 -2.84 -5.32
CA MET A 92 -9.30 -2.95 -4.10
C MET A 92 -8.43 -4.20 -4.11
N GLN A 93 -8.93 -5.34 -4.59
CA GLN A 93 -8.13 -6.56 -4.71
C GLN A 93 -6.95 -6.37 -5.68
N VAL A 94 -7.18 -5.74 -6.84
CA VAL A 94 -6.10 -5.40 -7.79
C VAL A 94 -5.07 -4.48 -7.12
N SER A 95 -5.52 -3.47 -6.38
CA SER A 95 -4.65 -2.54 -5.67
C SER A 95 -3.82 -3.24 -4.59
N ARG A 96 -4.40 -4.20 -3.86
CA ARG A 96 -3.69 -5.05 -2.88
C ARG A 96 -2.64 -5.93 -3.55
N GLN A 97 -2.96 -6.57 -4.67
CA GLN A 97 -2.00 -7.38 -5.42
C GLN A 97 -0.82 -6.53 -5.93
N LEU A 98 -1.11 -5.33 -6.45
CA LEU A 98 -0.08 -4.38 -6.88
C LEU A 98 0.82 -3.97 -5.71
N LEU A 99 0.25 -3.63 -4.55
CA LEU A 99 1.01 -3.29 -3.34
C LEU A 99 1.96 -4.44 -2.96
N THR A 100 1.46 -5.67 -2.89
CA THR A 100 2.28 -6.86 -2.58
C THR A 100 3.41 -7.03 -3.58
N ALA A 101 3.14 -6.93 -4.88
CA ALA A 101 4.17 -7.05 -5.92
C ALA A 101 5.22 -5.93 -5.86
N ARG A 102 4.84 -4.72 -5.46
CA ARG A 102 5.77 -3.59 -5.26
C ARG A 102 6.61 -3.79 -4.00
N ALA A 103 5.99 -4.24 -2.90
CA ALA A 103 6.68 -4.54 -1.64
C ALA A 103 7.75 -5.63 -1.82
N VAL A 104 7.39 -6.75 -2.47
CA VAL A 104 8.35 -7.83 -2.76
C VAL A 104 9.54 -7.33 -3.59
N ARG A 105 9.29 -6.52 -4.62
CA ARG A 105 10.37 -5.93 -5.43
C ARG A 105 11.24 -4.97 -4.62
N CYS A 106 10.64 -4.14 -3.76
CA CYS A 106 11.39 -3.26 -2.88
C CYS A 106 12.30 -4.05 -1.92
N GLU A 107 11.81 -5.16 -1.37
CA GLU A 107 12.62 -6.05 -0.52
C GLU A 107 13.84 -6.64 -1.24
N VAL A 108 13.69 -7.03 -2.52
CA VAL A 108 14.84 -7.47 -3.33
C VAL A 108 15.88 -6.36 -3.44
N TRP A 109 15.46 -5.12 -3.73
CA TRP A 109 16.36 -3.97 -3.79
C TRP A 109 17.01 -3.64 -2.44
N ARG A 110 16.28 -3.76 -1.33
CA ARG A 110 16.82 -3.60 0.03
C ARG A 110 17.90 -4.65 0.33
N ARG A 111 17.72 -5.89 -0.11
CA ARG A 111 18.72 -6.96 0.04
C ARG A 111 19.97 -6.67 -0.79
N GLU A 112 19.81 -6.29 -2.05
CA GLU A 112 20.92 -5.91 -2.92
C GLU A 112 21.68 -4.68 -2.42
N PHE A 113 20.95 -3.69 -1.89
CA PHE A 113 21.54 -2.52 -1.26
C PHE A 113 22.43 -2.90 -0.08
N ARG A 114 21.92 -3.69 0.87
CA ARG A 114 22.67 -4.18 2.03
C ARG A 114 23.89 -5.00 1.62
N ARG A 115 23.77 -5.86 0.60
CA ARG A 115 24.89 -6.62 0.06
C ARG A 115 25.97 -5.70 -0.49
N ARG A 116 25.59 -4.64 -1.21
CA ARG A 116 26.54 -3.72 -1.84
C ARG A 116 27.24 -2.83 -0.84
N ILE A 117 26.56 -2.39 0.22
CA ILE A 117 27.18 -1.66 1.33
C ILE A 117 28.29 -2.50 1.95
N ARG A 118 27.98 -3.74 2.35
CA ARG A 118 28.96 -4.65 2.96
C ARG A 118 30.18 -4.87 2.07
N GLN A 119 29.99 -5.00 0.76
CA GLN A 119 31.12 -5.16 -0.16
C GLN A 119 32.02 -3.92 -0.17
N VAL A 120 31.43 -2.72 -0.19
CA VAL A 120 32.19 -1.47 -0.18
C VAL A 120 32.96 -1.33 1.14
N GLU A 121 32.35 -1.65 2.27
CA GLU A 121 33.02 -1.63 3.58
C GLU A 121 34.21 -2.60 3.64
N ILE A 122 34.06 -3.82 3.10
CA ILE A 122 35.15 -4.80 3.01
C ILE A 122 36.29 -4.28 2.12
N ASP A 123 35.96 -3.73 0.95
CA ASP A 123 36.96 -3.22 0.00
C ASP A 123 37.72 -2.02 0.59
N GLU A 124 37.04 -1.15 1.33
CA GLU A 124 37.62 -0.01 2.02
C GLU A 124 38.53 -0.45 3.17
N GLY A 125 38.07 -1.37 4.03
CA GLY A 125 38.90 -1.90 5.12
C GLY A 125 40.16 -2.63 4.63
N ARG A 126 40.07 -3.36 3.50
CA ARG A 126 41.25 -3.97 2.87
C ARG A 126 42.23 -2.94 2.33
N GLY A 127 41.73 -1.82 1.80
CA GLY A 127 42.56 -0.71 1.33
C GLY A 127 43.29 -0.03 2.48
N GLU A 128 42.58 0.23 3.58
CA GLU A 128 43.14 0.82 4.79
C GLU A 128 44.21 -0.08 5.42
N GLN A 129 43.94 -1.39 5.55
CA GLN A 129 44.91 -2.35 6.07
C GLN A 129 46.19 -2.36 5.24
N ARG A 130 46.08 -2.42 3.90
CA ARG A 130 47.25 -2.40 3.01
C ARG A 130 48.08 -1.12 3.19
N ALA A 131 47.42 0.04 3.29
CA ALA A 131 48.11 1.30 3.51
C ALA A 131 48.85 1.31 4.86
N GLN A 132 48.25 0.75 5.92
CA GLN A 132 48.89 0.60 7.22
C GLN A 132 50.09 -0.35 7.18
N ASP A 133 49.94 -1.51 6.52
CA ASP A 133 51.01 -2.51 6.37
C ASP A 133 52.21 -1.95 5.58
N GLU A 134 51.95 -1.17 4.53
CA GLU A 134 52.98 -0.48 3.75
C GLU A 134 53.73 0.56 4.59
N LEU A 135 53.01 1.36 5.38
CA LEU A 135 53.61 2.33 6.30
C LEU A 135 54.46 1.64 7.37
N ALA A 136 53.96 0.56 7.97
CA ALA A 136 54.70 -0.24 8.95
C ALA A 136 55.98 -0.84 8.35
N THR A 137 55.90 -1.39 7.13
CA THR A 137 57.05 -1.92 6.40
C THR A 137 58.09 -0.84 6.13
N GLN A 138 57.67 0.35 5.70
CA GLN A 138 58.59 1.48 5.47
C GLN A 138 59.23 1.97 6.75
N ALA A 139 58.48 2.04 7.86
CA ALA A 139 59.02 2.42 9.16
C ALA A 139 60.08 1.41 9.64
N TRP A 140 59.77 0.10 9.53
CA TRP A 140 60.69 -0.98 9.90
C TRP A 140 61.99 -0.93 9.09
N ARG A 141 61.90 -0.74 7.76
CA ARG A 141 63.09 -0.59 6.89
C ARG A 141 63.96 0.61 7.28
N ARG A 142 63.36 1.71 7.73
CA ARG A 142 64.09 2.91 8.17
C ARG A 142 64.74 2.74 9.55
N SER A 143 64.18 1.91 10.44
CA SER A 143 64.77 1.63 11.75
C SER A 143 65.85 0.55 11.72
N ALA A 144 65.90 -0.26 10.66
CA ALA A 144 66.89 -1.32 10.48
C ALA A 144 68.13 -0.89 9.66
N ALA A 145 68.16 0.38 9.21
CA ALA A 145 69.29 1.02 8.55
C ALA A 145 70.00 1.95 9.55
#